data_AF-A0A7S2PU76-F1
#
_entry.id   AF-A0A7S2PU76-F1
#
_cell.length_a   1.000
_cell.length_b   1.000
_cell.length_c   1.000
_cell.angle_alpha   90.00
_cell.angle_beta   90.00
_cell.angle_gamma   90.00
#
_symmetry.space_group_name_H-M   'P 1'
#
loop_
_entity.id
_entity.type
_entity.pdbx_description
1 polymer ?
#
loop_
_entity_poly.entity_id
_entity_poly.type
_entity_poly.pdbx_seq_one_letter_code
_entity_poly.pdbx_strand_id
1 'polypeptide(L)'
;DDDPSPKKKKKSYIKLCSVEGCAKLVQSKGVCIGHGAKLKRCSSDGCPNRAVKGGVCKRHGAVVERKKCTAEDCTNLAVKAGACLKHGAKNRSSEPKKTPANKKGGKVK
;
A
#
# COMPACT_ATOMS: atom_id res chain seq x y z
N ASP A 1 39.73 -0.45 1.07
CA ASP A 1 38.58 -0.79 0.20
C ASP A 1 37.43 -1.30 1.04
N ASP A 2 36.40 -0.48 1.22
CA ASP A 2 35.18 -0.83 1.98
C ASP A 2 34.22 -1.52 1.01
N ASP A 3 34.10 -2.85 1.12
CA ASP A 3 33.18 -3.70 0.35
C ASP A 3 31.80 -3.73 1.04
N PRO A 4 30.77 -3.02 0.53
CA PRO A 4 29.44 -3.05 1.12
C PRO A 4 28.74 -4.38 0.78
N SER A 5 28.96 -5.38 1.63
CA SER A 5 28.34 -6.70 1.54
C SER A 5 26.80 -6.66 1.36
N PRO A 6 26.20 -7.45 0.45
CA PRO A 6 24.78 -7.38 0.12
C PRO A 6 23.88 -8.01 1.19
N LYS A 7 23.04 -7.20 1.85
CA LYS A 7 22.09 -7.64 2.89
C LYS A 7 20.99 -8.55 2.29
N LYS A 8 21.03 -9.86 2.59
CA LYS A 8 20.02 -10.87 2.19
C LYS A 8 18.63 -10.49 2.75
N LYS A 9 17.62 -10.30 1.88
CA LYS A 9 16.25 -9.90 2.26
C LYS A 9 15.47 -11.12 2.79
N LYS A 10 14.98 -11.05 4.04
CA LYS A 10 14.16 -12.12 4.66
C LYS A 10 12.81 -12.25 3.92
N LYS A 11 12.38 -13.48 3.62
CA LYS A 11 11.06 -13.77 3.00
C LYS A 11 9.95 -13.47 4.00
N SER A 12 9.22 -12.37 3.81
CA SER A 12 8.05 -12.01 4.60
C SER A 12 6.84 -12.83 4.14
N TYR A 13 6.38 -13.78 4.95
CA TYR A 13 5.14 -14.49 4.70
C TYR A 13 3.96 -13.55 4.95
N ILE A 14 3.08 -13.43 3.96
CA ILE A 14 1.92 -12.56 4.00
C ILE A 14 0.86 -13.21 4.92
N LYS A 15 0.52 -12.56 6.04
CA LYS A 15 -0.49 -13.05 6.98
C LYS A 15 -1.90 -12.61 6.57
N LEU A 16 -2.86 -13.53 6.67
CA LEU A 16 -4.30 -13.26 6.51
C LEU A 16 -4.94 -12.93 7.87
N CYS A 17 -6.04 -12.17 7.82
CA CYS A 17 -6.79 -11.76 8.99
C CYS A 17 -7.17 -12.97 9.85
N SER A 18 -6.95 -12.88 11.17
CA SER A 18 -7.30 -13.94 12.13
C SER A 18 -8.80 -14.15 12.34
N VAL A 19 -9.66 -13.41 11.62
CA VAL A 19 -11.11 -13.55 11.72
C VAL A 19 -11.54 -14.65 10.75
N GLU A 20 -12.28 -15.64 11.25
CA GLU A 20 -12.75 -16.76 10.45
C GLU A 20 -13.55 -16.29 9.23
N GLY A 21 -13.28 -16.91 8.07
CA GLY A 21 -13.89 -16.52 6.80
C GLY A 21 -13.38 -15.19 6.21
N CYS A 22 -12.34 -14.57 6.79
CA CYS A 22 -11.77 -13.33 6.26
C CYS A 22 -10.54 -13.58 5.37
N ALA A 23 -10.72 -13.46 4.05
CA ALA A 23 -9.61 -13.51 3.09
C ALA A 23 -8.82 -12.18 2.97
N LYS A 24 -9.04 -11.21 3.87
CA LYS A 24 -8.31 -9.94 3.83
C LYS A 24 -6.96 -10.08 4.52
N LEU A 25 -6.00 -9.28 4.07
CA LEU A 25 -4.65 -9.23 4.61
C LEU A 25 -4.62 -8.60 6.01
N VAL A 26 -3.76 -9.14 6.88
CA VAL A 26 -3.46 -8.51 8.18
C VAL A 26 -2.77 -7.18 7.92
N GLN A 27 -3.33 -6.13 8.53
CA GLN A 27 -2.73 -4.81 8.47
C GLN A 27 -1.98 -4.48 9.76
N SER A 28 -2.55 -4.84 10.92
CA SER A 28 -1.94 -4.63 12.23
C SER A 28 -2.58 -5.57 13.25
N LYS A 29 -1.80 -6.03 14.24
CA LYS A 29 -2.28 -6.88 15.35
C LYS A 29 -3.09 -8.12 14.93
N GLY A 30 -2.73 -8.77 13.83
CA GLY A 30 -3.41 -10.01 13.37
C GLY A 30 -4.74 -9.80 12.66
N VAL A 31 -5.23 -8.56 12.54
CA VAL A 31 -6.52 -8.26 11.91
C VAL A 31 -6.37 -7.36 10.68
N CYS A 32 -7.39 -7.38 9.82
CA CYS A 32 -7.50 -6.49 8.67
C CYS A 32 -8.12 -5.13 9.04
N ILE A 33 -8.09 -4.18 8.11
CA ILE A 33 -8.67 -2.83 8.28
C ILE A 33 -10.16 -2.88 8.66
N GLY A 34 -10.91 -3.82 8.08
CA GLY A 34 -12.34 -3.98 8.38
C GLY A 34 -12.63 -4.62 9.75
N HIS A 35 -11.66 -5.35 10.31
CA HIS A 35 -11.79 -6.07 11.57
C HIS A 35 -10.97 -5.41 12.70
N GLY A 36 -10.85 -4.08 12.65
CA GLY A 36 -10.28 -3.31 13.75
C GLY A 36 -8.77 -3.06 13.69
N ALA A 37 -8.10 -3.30 12.56
CA ALA A 37 -6.70 -2.90 12.43
C ALA A 37 -6.56 -1.38 12.58
N LYS A 38 -5.91 -0.95 13.67
CA LYS A 38 -5.63 0.45 13.94
C LYS A 38 -4.59 0.96 12.94
N LEU A 39 -5.05 1.76 11.99
CA LEU A 39 -4.20 2.50 11.08
C LEU A 39 -3.79 3.80 11.76
N LYS A 40 -2.51 4.16 11.65
CA LYS A 40 -2.04 5.46 12.12
C LYS A 40 -2.77 6.55 11.35
N ARG A 41 -3.56 7.36 12.07
CA ARG A 41 -4.12 8.59 11.52
C ARG A 41 -3.04 9.66 11.50
N CYS A 42 -3.26 10.67 10.67
CA CYS A 42 -2.43 11.85 10.68
C CYS A 42 -2.43 12.47 12.09
N SER A 43 -1.26 12.77 12.63
CA SER A 43 -1.09 13.46 13.91
C SER A 43 -1.58 14.91 13.93
N SER A 44 -2.12 15.41 12.81
CA SER A 44 -2.68 16.75 12.73
C SER A 44 -4.06 16.75 13.34
N ASP A 45 -4.36 17.77 14.13
CA ASP A 45 -5.64 17.89 14.82
C ASP A 45 -6.83 17.85 13.86
N GLY A 46 -7.88 17.12 14.24
CA GLY A 46 -9.07 16.93 13.41
C GLY A 46 -8.88 16.22 12.06
N CYS A 47 -7.69 15.69 11.72
CA CYS A 47 -7.46 15.16 10.38
C CYS A 47 -8.00 13.72 10.20
N PRO A 48 -8.96 13.49 9.29
CA PRO A 48 -9.47 12.15 9.01
C PRO A 48 -8.51 11.32 8.14
N ASN A 49 -7.43 11.93 7.62
CA ASN A 49 -6.51 11.25 6.73
C ASN A 49 -5.57 10.29 7.47
N ARG A 50 -5.10 9.28 6.74
CA ARG A 50 -4.11 8.33 7.25
C ARG A 50 -2.71 8.91 7.20
N ALA A 51 -1.90 8.60 8.21
CA ALA A 51 -0.48 8.89 8.18
C ALA A 51 0.21 8.04 7.12
N VAL A 52 1.12 8.66 6.37
CA VAL A 52 1.89 8.01 5.30
C VAL A 52 3.31 7.75 5.76
N LYS A 53 4.07 8.81 6.06
CA LYS A 53 5.44 8.77 6.59
C LYS A 53 5.57 9.85 7.65
N GLY A 54 6.29 9.58 8.74
CA GLY A 54 6.50 10.56 9.82
C GLY A 54 5.25 10.91 10.64
N GLY A 55 4.24 10.04 10.68
CA GLY A 55 3.03 10.26 11.51
C GLY A 55 2.00 11.24 10.92
N VAL A 56 2.31 11.89 9.80
CA VAL A 56 1.41 12.84 9.12
C VAL A 56 0.95 12.31 7.77
N CYS A 57 -0.11 12.91 7.22
CA CYS A 57 -0.61 12.62 5.88
C CYS A 57 0.09 13.50 4.83
N LYS A 58 -0.10 13.17 3.54
CA LYS A 58 0.48 13.95 2.42
C LYS A 58 0.11 15.44 2.44
N ARG A 59 -1.06 15.79 2.96
CA ARG A 59 -1.50 17.20 3.09
C ARG A 59 -0.83 17.92 4.25
N HIS A 60 -0.41 17.19 5.28
CA HIS A 60 0.17 17.73 6.50
C HIS A 60 1.68 17.46 6.57
N GLY A 61 2.36 17.49 5.41
CA GLY A 61 3.82 17.45 5.37
C GLY A 61 4.45 16.06 5.33
N ALA A 62 3.70 14.98 5.05
CA ALA A 62 4.33 13.67 4.86
C ALA A 62 5.29 13.72 3.67
N VAL A 63 6.58 13.62 3.96
CA VAL A 63 7.63 13.56 2.94
C VAL A 63 7.52 12.22 2.22
N VAL A 64 6.94 12.24 1.02
CA VAL A 64 6.91 11.09 0.11
C VAL A 64 7.99 11.32 -0.94
N GLU A 65 9.10 10.62 -0.77
CA GLU A 65 10.20 10.64 -1.74
C GLU A 65 9.68 10.11 -3.08
N ARG A 66 9.60 10.98 -4.08
CA ARG A 66 9.25 10.60 -5.45
C ARG A 66 10.52 10.39 -6.24
N LYS A 67 10.66 9.22 -6.85
CA LYS A 67 11.78 8.93 -7.73
C LYS A 67 11.52 9.56 -9.10
N LYS A 68 12.57 10.03 -9.77
CA LYS A 68 12.49 10.37 -11.19
C LYS A 68 12.42 9.09 -12.01
N CYS A 69 11.91 9.22 -13.24
CA CYS A 69 11.91 8.15 -14.20
C CYS A 69 13.35 7.69 -14.47
N THR A 70 13.57 6.39 -14.58
CA THR A 70 14.88 5.79 -14.89
C THR A 70 15.19 5.79 -16.39
N ALA A 71 14.31 6.38 -17.21
CA ALA A 71 14.53 6.49 -18.65
C ALA A 71 15.46 7.67 -18.92
N GLU A 72 16.36 7.49 -19.89
CA GLU A 72 17.29 8.53 -20.34
C GLU A 72 16.50 9.77 -20.78
N ASP A 73 16.99 10.95 -20.38
CA ASP A 73 16.36 12.26 -20.62
C ASP A 73 14.90 12.41 -20.17
N CYS A 74 14.46 11.62 -19.19
CA CYS A 74 13.11 11.73 -18.66
C CYS A 74 13.03 12.53 -17.34
N THR A 75 12.47 13.73 -17.41
CA THR A 75 12.20 14.57 -16.23
C THR A 75 10.94 14.18 -15.46
N ASN A 76 10.16 13.23 -15.99
CA ASN A 76 8.92 12.79 -15.35
C ASN A 76 9.18 11.99 -14.07
N LEU A 77 8.19 11.98 -13.19
CA LEU A 77 8.23 11.21 -11.97
C LEU A 77 7.90 9.74 -12.23
N ALA A 78 8.65 8.85 -11.59
CA ALA A 78 8.39 7.42 -11.61
C ALA A 78 7.12 7.11 -10.81
N VAL A 79 6.15 6.48 -11.46
CA VAL A 79 4.90 6.04 -10.86
C VAL A 79 5.03 4.62 -10.32
N LYS A 80 5.66 3.71 -11.08
CA LYS A 80 5.84 2.31 -10.68
C LYS A 80 7.09 1.74 -11.34
N ALA A 81 7.84 0.93 -10.59
CA ALA A 81 9.04 0.23 -11.07
C ALA A 81 10.12 1.15 -11.71
N GLY A 82 10.26 2.38 -11.20
CA GLY A 82 11.23 3.34 -11.76
C GLY A 82 10.78 4.02 -13.05
N ALA A 83 9.66 3.63 -13.65
CA ALA A 83 9.13 4.24 -14.87
C ALA A 83 8.03 5.28 -14.58
N CYS A 84 7.91 6.30 -15.45
CA CYS A 84 6.76 7.19 -15.51
C CYS A 84 5.63 6.58 -16.36
N LEU A 85 4.46 7.24 -16.42
CA LEU A 85 3.33 6.77 -17.22
C LEU A 85 3.67 6.58 -18.70
N LYS A 86 4.51 7.48 -19.24
CA LYS A 86 4.97 7.41 -20.63
C LYS A 86 5.96 6.26 -20.87
N HIS A 87 6.75 5.91 -19.86
CA HIS A 87 7.82 4.90 -19.96
C HIS A 87 7.44 3.54 -19.35
N GLY A 88 6.15 3.19 -19.38
CA GLY A 88 5.68 1.84 -19.06
C GLY A 88 5.09 1.66 -17.65
N ALA A 89 4.97 2.72 -16.85
CA ALA A 89 4.21 2.62 -15.60
C ALA A 89 2.71 2.57 -15.89
N LYS A 90 2.10 1.42 -15.63
CA LYS A 90 0.65 1.22 -15.75
C LYS A 90 -0.04 1.69 -14.47
N ASN A 91 -1.05 2.55 -14.62
CA ASN A 91 -1.97 2.84 -13.52
C ASN A 91 -2.73 1.56 -13.17
N ARG A 92 -2.88 1.23 -11.87
CA ARG A 92 -3.74 0.11 -11.44
C ARG A 92 -5.21 0.29 -11.84
N SER A 93 -5.58 1.45 -12.41
CA SER A 93 -6.93 1.79 -12.85
C SER A 93 -7.28 1.30 -14.26
N SER A 94 -6.33 0.78 -15.05
CA SER A 94 -6.62 0.22 -16.38
C SER A 94 -6.84 -1.30 -16.39
N GLU A 95 -6.84 -1.93 -15.21
CA GLU A 95 -7.26 -3.33 -15.07
C GLU A 95 -8.79 -3.35 -14.92
N PRO A 96 -9.54 -4.12 -15.73
CA PRO A 96 -10.97 -4.31 -15.49
C PRO A 96 -11.14 -4.87 -14.08
N LYS A 97 -11.87 -4.15 -13.22
CA LYS A 97 -12.16 -4.57 -11.85
C LYS A 97 -12.85 -5.94 -11.90
N LYS A 98 -12.13 -7.04 -11.68
CA LYS A 98 -12.77 -8.29 -11.23
C LYS A 98 -13.28 -8.02 -9.82
N THR A 99 -14.53 -7.56 -9.74
CA THR A 99 -15.27 -7.48 -8.48
C THR A 99 -15.28 -8.87 -7.86
N PRO A 100 -14.85 -9.06 -6.60
CA PRO A 100 -15.19 -10.28 -5.89
C PRO A 100 -16.72 -10.28 -5.72
N ALA A 101 -17.39 -11.27 -6.31
CA ALA A 101 -18.82 -11.49 -6.16
C ALA A 101 -19.14 -11.64 -4.66
N ASN A 102 -19.81 -10.63 -4.09
CA ASN A 102 -20.24 -10.66 -2.69
C ASN A 102 -21.58 -11.40 -2.57
N LYS A 103 -21.50 -12.62 -2.03
CA LYS A 103 -22.31 -13.16 -0.92
C LYS A 103 -23.82 -12.81 -0.88
N LYS A 104 -24.66 -13.83 -1.06
CA LYS A 104 -25.91 -14.06 -0.29
C LYS A 104 -25.68 -15.38 0.46
N GLY A 105 -25.71 -15.53 1.77
CA GLY A 105 -26.51 -14.81 2.75
C GLY A 105 -27.88 -15.46 2.87
N GLY A 106 -27.95 -16.58 3.62
CA GLY A 106 -29.09 -17.02 4.43
C GLY A 106 -30.44 -17.27 3.76
N LYS A 107 -30.91 -18.52 3.86
CA LYS A 107 -32.31 -18.76 4.20
C LYS A 107 -32.36 -19.75 5.35
N VAL A 108 -32.69 -19.20 6.51
CA VAL A 108 -33.24 -19.93 7.65
C VAL A 108 -34.60 -20.49 7.25
N LYS A 109 -34.79 -21.80 7.42
CA LYS A 109 -35.98 -22.47 7.95
C LYS A 109 -35.71 -23.97 7.98
#